data_AF-A0A2M7WLC7-F1
#
_entry.id   AF-A0A2M7WLC7-F1
#
_cell.length_a   1.000
_cell.length_b   1.000
_cell.length_c   1.000
_cell.angle_alpha   90.00
_cell.angle_beta   90.00
_cell.angle_gamma   90.00
#
_symmetry.space_group_name_H-M   'P 1'
#
loop_
_entity.id
_entity.type
_entity.pdbx_description
1 polymer ?
#
loop_
_entity_poly.entity_id
_entity_poly.type
_entity_poly.pdbx_seq_one_letter_code
_entity_poly.pdbx_strand_id
1 'polypeptide(L)'
;LCSYLLIGFWFTKKSAADAGKKAFIVNRIGDFGFLLGIMLIFVTFGTLNIHQISLQAPELLQVGGGIVTAMTLLLFIGATG
;
A
#
# COMPACT_ATOMS: atom_id res chain seq x y z
N LEU A 1 8.51 0.67 -9.86
CA LEU A 1 9.03 0.30 -11.21
C LEU A 1 10.48 0.76 -11.43
N CYS A 2 10.84 2.01 -11.15
CA CYS A 2 12.23 2.46 -11.27
C CYS A 2 13.21 1.67 -10.39
N SER A 3 12.81 1.28 -9.17
CA SER A 3 13.60 0.41 -8.29
C SER A 3 13.95 -0.94 -8.94
N TYR A 4 12.98 -1.57 -9.64
CA TYR A 4 13.20 -2.82 -10.37
C TYR A 4 14.26 -2.67 -11.47
N LEU A 5 14.17 -1.61 -12.26
CA LEU A 5 15.09 -1.36 -13.38
C LEU A 5 16.52 -1.06 -12.90
N LEU A 6 16.66 -0.38 -11.76
CA LEU A 6 17.97 -0.09 -11.17
C LEU A 6 18.61 -1.32 -10.51
N ILE A 7 17.83 -2.15 -9.79
CA ILE A 7 18.33 -3.40 -9.18
C ILE A 7 18.69 -4.42 -10.27
N GLY A 8 17.90 -4.48 -11.34
CA GLY A 8 18.12 -5.35 -12.50
C GLY A 8 19.08 -4.81 -13.56
N PHE A 9 19.76 -3.69 -13.33
CA PHE A 9 20.58 -3.02 -14.36
C PHE A 9 21.68 -3.92 -14.93
N TRP A 10 22.32 -4.73 -14.09
CA TRP A 10 23.29 -5.76 -14.51
C TRP A 10 22.61 -7.11 -14.76
N PHE A 11 21.62 -7.14 -15.65
CA PHE A 11 20.79 -8.34 -15.94
C PHE A 11 21.59 -9.56 -16.40
N THR A 12 22.82 -9.40 -16.89
CA THR A 12 23.74 -10.49 -17.26
C THR A 12 24.22 -11.29 -16.05
N LYS A 13 24.21 -10.72 -14.85
CA LYS A 13 24.43 -11.45 -13.60
C LYS A 13 23.10 -12.04 -13.12
N LYS A 14 23.02 -13.36 -13.06
CA LYS A 14 21.83 -14.09 -12.58
C LYS A 14 21.35 -13.60 -11.20
N SER A 15 22.27 -13.28 -10.29
CA SER A 15 21.94 -12.73 -8.97
C SER A 15 21.21 -11.37 -9.02
N ALA A 16 21.59 -10.49 -9.95
CA ALA A 16 20.95 -9.18 -10.11
C ALA A 16 19.56 -9.30 -10.77
N ALA A 17 19.41 -10.21 -11.74
CA ALA A 17 18.13 -10.52 -12.37
C ALA A 17 17.13 -11.12 -11.35
N ASP A 18 17.59 -12.05 -10.51
CA ASP A 18 16.76 -12.69 -9.48
C ASP A 18 16.40 -11.70 -8.35
N ALA A 19 17.33 -10.84 -7.93
CA ALA A 19 17.08 -9.80 -6.94
C ALA A 19 16.06 -8.76 -7.42
N GLY A 20 16.18 -8.31 -8.68
CA GLY A 20 15.19 -7.41 -9.28
C GLY A 20 13.80 -8.04 -9.31
N LYS A 21 13.70 -9.30 -9.75
CA LYS A 21 12.42 -10.02 -9.80
C LYS A 21 11.79 -10.16 -8.41
N LYS A 22 12.58 -10.49 -7.39
CA LYS A 22 12.11 -10.55 -5.99
C LYS A 22 11.61 -9.19 -5.51
N ALA A 23 12.38 -8.12 -5.73
CA ALA A 23 12.02 -6.75 -5.34
C ALA A 23 10.71 -6.29 -5.98
N PHE A 24 10.47 -6.66 -7.25
CA PHE A 24 9.21 -6.33 -7.92
C PHE A 24 8.00 -7.08 -7.34
N ILE A 25 8.17 -8.37 -6.99
CA ILE A 25 7.08 -9.18 -6.45
C ILE A 25 6.67 -8.67 -5.06
N VAL A 26 7.62 -8.36 -4.18
CA VAL A 26 7.30 -7.84 -2.83
C VAL A 26 6.60 -6.49 -2.89
N ASN A 27 7.09 -5.56 -3.72
CA ASN A 27 6.42 -4.28 -3.95
C ASN A 27 5.02 -4.46 -4.51
N ARG A 28 4.80 -5.44 -5.40
CA ARG A 28 3.48 -5.68 -5.97
C ARG A 28 2.48 -6.17 -4.92
N ILE A 29 2.92 -6.98 -3.95
CA ILE A 29 2.06 -7.44 -2.85
C ILE A 29 1.71 -6.26 -1.93
N GLY A 30 2.69 -5.40 -1.63
CA GLY A 30 2.45 -4.13 -0.92
C GLY A 30 1.45 -3.24 -1.64
N ASP A 31 1.66 -3.00 -2.93
CA ASP A 31 0.78 -2.18 -3.77
C ASP A 31 -0.68 -2.69 -3.75
N PHE A 32 -0.89 -4.01 -3.72
CA PHE A 32 -2.23 -4.61 -3.59
C PHE A 32 -2.88 -4.26 -2.24
N GLY A 33 -2.13 -4.39 -1.14
CA GLY A 33 -2.59 -3.99 0.19
C GLY A 33 -2.92 -2.50 0.25
N PHE A 34 -2.06 -1.66 -0.33
CA PHE A 34 -2.26 -0.23 -0.42
C PHE A 34 -3.53 0.13 -1.21
N LEU A 35 -3.73 -0.49 -2.38
CA LEU A 35 -4.90 -0.28 -3.22
C LEU A 35 -6.20 -0.67 -2.50
N LEU A 36 -6.20 -1.80 -1.79
CA LEU A 36 -7.35 -2.23 -0.99
C LEU A 36 -7.63 -1.25 0.17
N GLY A 37 -6.59 -0.74 0.83
CA GLY A 37 -6.71 0.28 1.87
C GLY A 37 -7.35 1.57 1.34
N ILE A 38 -6.89 2.06 0.18
CA ILE A 38 -7.46 3.25 -0.49
C ILE A 38 -8.90 3.01 -0.92
N MET A 39 -9.22 1.83 -1.48
CA MET A 39 -10.60 1.49 -1.83
C MET A 39 -11.51 1.47 -0.60
N LEU A 40 -11.04 0.92 0.52
CA LEU A 40 -11.81 0.88 1.75
C LEU A 40 -12.05 2.29 2.32
N ILE A 41 -11.06 3.17 2.25
CA ILE A 41 -11.23 4.60 2.57
C ILE A 41 -12.28 5.23 1.65
N PHE A 42 -12.18 5.03 0.34
CA PHE A 42 -13.11 5.62 -0.61
C PHE A 42 -14.55 5.13 -0.41
N VAL A 43 -14.75 3.85 -0.13
CA VAL A 43 -16.09 3.29 0.17
C VAL A 43 -16.65 3.84 1.49
N THR A 44 -15.80 4.10 2.47
CA THR A 44 -16.23 4.60 3.80
C THR A 44 -16.51 6.10 3.82
N PHE A 45 -15.66 6.90 3.15
CA PHE A 45 -15.70 8.37 3.22
C PHE A 45 -16.19 9.05 1.93
N GLY A 46 -16.17 8.35 0.79
CA GLY A 46 -16.49 8.92 -0.53
C GLY A 46 -15.47 9.92 -1.07
N THR A 47 -14.37 10.17 -0.34
CA THR A 47 -13.31 11.11 -0.69
C THR A 47 -11.95 10.53 -0.35
N LEU A 48 -10.92 10.96 -1.10
CA LEU A 48 -9.51 10.67 -0.83
C LEU A 48 -8.76 11.89 -0.28
N ASN A 49 -9.49 12.98 0.00
CA ASN A 49 -8.89 14.17 0.58
C ASN A 49 -8.60 13.94 2.07
N ILE A 50 -7.31 13.87 2.41
CA ILE A 50 -6.80 13.63 3.77
C ILE A 50 -7.43 14.59 4.80
N HIS A 51 -7.63 15.86 4.45
CA HIS A 51 -8.21 16.84 5.35
C HIS A 51 -9.69 16.54 5.65
N GLN A 52 -10.46 16.16 4.63
CA GLN A 52 -11.87 15.78 4.82
C GLN A 52 -12.01 14.48 5.62
N ILE A 53 -11.15 13.49 5.33
CA ILE A 53 -11.12 12.21 6.04
C ILE A 53 -10.82 12.43 7.53
N SER A 54 -9.85 13.28 7.86
CA SER A 54 -9.46 13.58 9.25
C SER A 54 -10.61 14.20 10.06
N LEU A 55 -11.43 15.04 9.42
CA LEU A 55 -12.60 15.65 10.06
C LEU A 55 -13.77 14.68 10.25
N GLN A 56 -13.98 13.77 9.31
CA GLN A 56 -15.08 12.80 9.32
C GLN A 56 -14.75 11.53 10.11
N ALA A 57 -13.47 11.20 10.28
CA ALA A 57 -13.02 10.00 10.95
C ALA A 57 -13.57 9.83 12.38
N PRO A 58 -13.63 10.87 13.24
CA PRO A 58 -14.15 10.73 14.60
C PRO A 58 -15.65 10.42 14.66
N GLU A 59 -16.42 10.82 13.64
CA GLU A 59 -17.89 10.62 13.61
C GLU A 59 -18.28 9.29 12.95
N LEU A 60 -17.59 8.91 11.86
CA LEU A 60 -17.91 7.71 11.07
C LEU A 60 -17.23 6.45 11.58
N LEU A 61 -16.09 6.58 12.28
CA LEU A 61 -15.31 5.45 12.72
C LEU A 61 -15.38 5.30 14.24
N GLN A 62 -15.83 4.13 14.69
CA GLN A 62 -15.72 3.76 16.08
C GLN A 62 -14.25 3.57 16.45
N VAL A 63 -13.84 4.15 17.59
CA VAL A 63 -12.51 3.93 18.16
C VAL A 63 -12.33 2.44 18.45
N GLY A 64 -11.33 1.83 17.82
CA GLY A 64 -11.09 0.37 17.91
C GLY A 64 -12.04 -0.48 17.06
N GLY A 65 -12.85 0.13 16.18
CA GLY A 65 -13.69 -0.59 15.24
C GLY A 65 -12.86 -1.36 14.21
N GLY A 66 -13.32 -2.56 13.83
CA GLY A 66 -12.59 -3.43 12.91
C GLY A 66 -12.30 -2.79 11.54
N ILE A 67 -13.15 -1.86 11.10
CA ILE A 67 -12.97 -1.11 9.84
C ILE A 67 -11.77 -0.17 9.90
N VAL A 68 -11.55 0.53 11.03
CA VAL A 68 -10.36 1.38 11.27
C VAL A 68 -9.09 0.56 11.26
N THR A 69 -9.11 -0.57 11.97
CA THR A 69 -7.94 -1.44 12.08
C THR A 69 -7.61 -2.07 10.73
N ALA A 70 -8.61 -2.50 9.97
CA ALA A 70 -8.42 -3.03 8.62
C ALA A 70 -7.85 -1.95 7.67
N MET A 71 -8.41 -0.73 7.64
CA MET A 71 -7.88 0.35 6.82
C MET A 71 -6.42 0.66 7.12
N THR A 72 -6.10 0.85 8.40
CA THR A 72 -4.74 1.21 8.84
C THR A 72 -3.74 0.08 8.60
N LEU A 73 -4.11 -1.18 8.83
CA LEU A 73 -3.26 -2.33 8.52
C LEU A 73 -3.01 -2.50 7.02
N LEU A 74 -4.02 -2.32 6.18
CA LEU A 74 -3.87 -2.40 4.72
C LEU A 74 -2.95 -1.30 4.18
N LEU A 75 -3.09 -0.07 4.68
CA LEU A 75 -2.16 1.02 4.37
C LEU A 75 -0.74 0.73 4.86
N PHE A 76 -0.59 0.15 6.05
CA PHE A 76 0.72 -0.21 6.60
C PHE A 76 1.41 -1.29 5.77
N ILE A 77 0.68 -2.35 5.38
CA ILE A 77 1.19 -3.38 4.46
C ILE A 77 1.69 -2.75 3.17
N GLY A 78 0.95 -1.78 2.64
CA GLY A 78 1.35 -0.96 1.50
C GLY A 78 2.64 -0.18 1.70
N ALA A 79 2.83 0.43 2.86
CA ALA A 79 4.04 1.19 3.18
C ALA A 79 5.27 0.31 3.42
N THR A 80 5.09 -0.93 3.86
CA THR A 80 6.18 -1.88 4.15
C THR A 80 6.61 -2.75 2.96
N GLY A 81 5.79 -2.80 1.90
CA GLY A 81 5.99 -3.69 0.75
C GLY A 81 6.96 -3.18 -0.31
#